data_AF-A0A0M2HQ78-F1
#
_entry.id   AF-A0A0M2HQ78-F1
#
_cell.length_a   1.000
_cell.length_b   1.000
_cell.length_c   1.000
_cell.angle_alpha   90.00
_cell.angle_beta   90.00
_cell.angle_gamma   90.00
#
_symmetry.space_group_name_H-M   'P 1'
#
loop_
_entity.id
_entity.type
_entity.pdbx_description
1 polymer ?
#
loop_
_entity_poly.entity_id
_entity_poly.type
_entity_poly.pdbx_seq_one_letter_code
_entity_poly.pdbx_strand_id
1 'polypeptide(L)'
;MNRRQWIGGLAGLALLVGLGVAPPVQQTQAAWVDSEYGSGAFTAGTLVTPVISSCTVQNNGLGIFQSVTLVWTAPYPLTGQKLTATSGTNTGTVTSGITVTGPSSGTYTYTAVLSQALLTSLVTNLLGSTTTLTVTSIAGTAWTSPTATRKLTIGLAGLGATCVA
;
A
#
# COMPACT_ATOMS: atom_id res chain seq x y z
N MET A 1 -26.76 -81.24 -45.34
CA MET A 1 -26.61 -80.04 -44.48
C MET A 1 -25.24 -80.09 -43.83
N ASN A 2 -24.39 -79.10 -44.09
CA ASN A 2 -22.94 -79.19 -43.87
C ASN A 2 -22.56 -78.78 -42.43
N ARG A 3 -21.76 -79.63 -41.78
CA ARG A 3 -21.26 -79.53 -40.38
C ARG A 3 -20.70 -78.15 -39.99
N ARG A 4 -20.25 -77.36 -40.99
CA ARG A 4 -19.72 -76.00 -40.81
C ARG A 4 -20.78 -74.96 -40.42
N GLN A 5 -22.04 -75.15 -40.82
CA GLN A 5 -23.14 -74.22 -40.48
C GLN A 5 -23.57 -74.33 -39.01
N TRP A 6 -23.50 -75.53 -38.43
CA TRP A 6 -23.83 -75.77 -37.02
C TRP A 6 -22.79 -75.19 -36.05
N ILE A 7 -21.51 -75.26 -36.42
CA ILE A 7 -20.42 -74.73 -35.59
C ILE A 7 -20.49 -73.18 -35.53
N GLY A 8 -20.79 -72.53 -36.66
CA GLY A 8 -21.00 -71.08 -36.69
C GLY A 8 -22.17 -70.62 -35.83
N GLY A 9 -23.30 -71.36 -35.87
CA GLY A 9 -24.47 -71.06 -35.05
C GLY A 9 -24.22 -71.21 -33.55
N LEU A 10 -23.53 -72.28 -33.13
CA LEU A 10 -23.21 -72.51 -31.72
C LEU A 10 -22.20 -71.50 -31.17
N ALA A 11 -21.19 -71.12 -31.96
CA ALA A 11 -20.24 -70.09 -31.57
C ALA A 11 -20.92 -68.72 -31.39
N GLY A 12 -21.84 -68.37 -32.30
CA GLY A 12 -22.62 -67.14 -32.20
C GLY A 12 -23.54 -67.11 -30.98
N LEU A 13 -24.20 -68.23 -30.66
CA LEU A 13 -25.08 -68.33 -29.49
C LEU A 13 -24.28 -68.24 -28.18
N ALA A 14 -23.12 -68.89 -28.10
CA ALA A 14 -22.26 -68.84 -26.92
C ALA A 14 -21.73 -67.42 -26.65
N LEU A 15 -21.41 -66.66 -27.69
CA LEU A 15 -20.98 -65.27 -27.57
C LEU A 15 -22.09 -64.36 -27.05
N LEU A 16 -23.32 -64.55 -27.54
CA LEU A 16 -24.49 -63.77 -27.09
C LEU A 16 -24.86 -64.06 -25.64
N VAL A 17 -24.78 -65.32 -25.20
CA VAL A 17 -25.00 -65.68 -23.79
C VAL A 17 -23.90 -65.09 -22.91
N GLY A 18 -22.64 -65.10 -23.36
CA GLY A 18 -21.52 -64.51 -22.61
C GLY A 18 -21.68 -63.00 -22.36
N LEU A 19 -22.27 -62.26 -23.30
CA LEU A 19 -22.56 -60.83 -23.13
C LEU A 19 -23.72 -60.53 -22.18
N GLY A 20 -24.69 -61.44 -22.04
CA GLY A 20 -25.84 -61.28 -21.16
C GLY A 20 -25.55 -61.54 -19.67
N VAL A 21 -24.44 -62.23 -19.35
CA VAL A 21 -24.02 -62.54 -17.97
C VAL A 21 -22.98 -61.53 -17.45
N ALA A 22 -22.54 -60.59 -18.28
CA ALA A 22 -21.63 -59.54 -17.84
C ALA A 22 -22.31 -58.68 -16.76
N PRO A 23 -21.69 -58.50 -15.58
CA PRO A 23 -22.26 -57.68 -14.53
C PRO A 23 -22.46 -56.23 -15.04
N PRO A 24 -23.58 -55.57 -14.69
CA PRO A 24 -23.81 -54.20 -15.10
C PRO A 24 -22.70 -53.30 -14.54
N VAL A 25 -22.25 -52.34 -15.36
CA VAL A 25 -21.23 -51.35 -14.96
C VAL A 25 -21.73 -50.63 -13.71
N GLN A 26 -21.07 -50.85 -12.59
CA GLN A 26 -21.40 -50.18 -11.34
C GLN A 26 -20.98 -48.71 -11.45
N GLN A 27 -21.90 -47.79 -11.16
CA GLN A 27 -21.56 -46.38 -11.05
C GLN A 27 -20.70 -46.15 -9.80
N THR A 28 -19.40 -45.95 -9.99
CA THR A 28 -18.52 -45.46 -8.93
C THR A 28 -18.79 -43.97 -8.70
N GLN A 29 -19.41 -43.63 -7.57
CA GLN A 29 -19.48 -42.25 -7.11
C GLN A 29 -18.09 -41.82 -6.64
N ALA A 30 -17.40 -41.01 -7.44
CA ALA A 30 -16.23 -40.27 -6.97
C ALA A 30 -16.72 -39.06 -6.18
N ALA A 31 -16.80 -39.19 -4.85
CA ALA A 31 -17.09 -38.07 -3.98
C ALA A 31 -15.76 -37.39 -3.59
N TRP A 32 -15.55 -36.16 -4.06
CA TRP A 32 -14.47 -35.30 -3.60
C TRP A 32 -14.87 -34.75 -2.23
N VAL A 33 -14.54 -35.45 -1.15
CA VAL A 33 -14.90 -35.05 0.22
C VAL A 33 -13.67 -35.02 1.12
N ASP A 34 -12.53 -34.55 0.62
CA ASP A 34 -11.50 -34.07 1.53
C ASP A 34 -11.63 -32.54 1.63
N SER A 35 -12.09 -32.09 2.79
CA SER A 35 -12.02 -30.68 3.15
C SER A 35 -10.67 -30.47 3.79
N GLU A 36 -9.69 -30.03 3.00
CA GLU A 36 -8.36 -29.72 3.51
C GLU A 36 -8.41 -28.38 4.27
N TYR A 37 -8.39 -28.47 5.60
CA TYR A 37 -8.34 -27.31 6.47
C TYR A 37 -6.89 -26.97 6.81
N GLY A 38 -6.37 -25.88 6.26
CA GLY A 38 -5.12 -25.26 6.70
C GLY A 38 -5.39 -24.22 7.78
N SER A 39 -4.80 -24.38 8.96
CA SER A 39 -4.73 -23.31 9.96
C SER A 39 -3.31 -22.74 10.01
N GLY A 40 -3.22 -21.41 10.07
CA GLY A 40 -1.95 -20.70 10.12
C GLY A 40 -2.13 -19.37 10.83
N ALA A 41 -1.08 -18.92 11.50
CA ALA A 41 -1.03 -17.59 12.08
C ALA A 41 -0.35 -16.63 11.09
N PHE A 42 -0.97 -15.49 10.84
CA PHE A 42 -0.34 -14.38 10.12
C PHE A 42 -0.14 -13.24 11.10
N THR A 43 1.07 -12.67 11.12
CA THR A 43 1.35 -11.44 11.87
C THR A 43 1.20 -10.27 10.91
N ALA A 44 0.34 -9.31 11.26
CA ALA A 44 0.24 -8.07 10.50
C ALA A 44 1.55 -7.28 10.64
N GLY A 45 2.16 -6.94 9.51
CA GLY A 45 3.31 -6.04 9.49
C GLY A 45 2.90 -4.63 9.93
N THR A 46 3.77 -3.94 10.64
CA THR A 46 3.59 -2.52 11.00
C THR A 46 4.57 -1.66 10.20
N LEU A 47 4.10 -0.49 9.76
CA LEU A 47 4.96 0.50 9.12
C LEU A 47 5.63 1.35 10.18
N VAL A 48 6.95 1.52 10.04
CA VAL A 48 7.74 2.36 10.93
C VAL A 48 7.32 3.83 10.78
N THR A 49 7.09 4.48 11.92
CA THR A 49 6.80 5.92 12.01
C THR A 49 8.01 6.73 11.56
N PRO A 50 7.86 7.67 10.62
CA PRO A 50 8.92 8.61 10.25
C PRO A 50 9.38 9.44 11.45
N VAL A 51 10.65 9.85 11.47
CA VAL A 51 11.19 10.70 12.54
C VAL A 51 11.58 12.04 11.96
N ILE A 52 10.92 13.12 12.39
CA ILE A 52 11.26 14.49 11.96
C ILE A 52 12.44 15.00 12.78
N SER A 53 13.59 15.16 12.13
CA SER A 53 14.84 15.59 12.75
C SER A 53 14.96 17.11 12.82
N SER A 54 14.44 17.84 11.83
CA SER A 54 14.47 19.30 11.84
C SER A 54 13.27 19.93 11.15
N CYS A 55 12.91 21.14 11.59
CA CYS A 55 11.99 22.02 10.89
C CYS A 55 12.47 23.46 11.04
N THR A 56 12.98 24.04 9.95
CA THR A 56 13.64 25.35 9.98
C THR A 56 12.94 26.31 9.04
N VAL A 57 12.51 27.45 9.58
CA VAL A 57 11.89 28.53 8.82
C VAL A 57 12.96 29.42 8.22
N GLN A 58 12.78 29.79 6.95
CA GLN A 58 13.56 30.80 6.27
C GLN A 58 12.67 32.02 5.98
N ASN A 59 13.17 33.19 6.39
CA ASN A 59 12.54 34.48 6.14
C ASN A 59 13.38 35.28 5.14
N ASN A 60 12.74 36.18 4.40
CA ASN A 60 13.44 37.14 3.55
C ASN A 60 14.10 38.26 4.40
N GLY A 61 14.79 39.20 3.75
CA GLY A 61 15.47 40.32 4.42
C GLY A 61 14.56 41.27 5.20
N LEU A 62 13.24 41.17 5.04
CA LEU A 62 12.23 41.94 5.79
C LEU A 62 11.62 41.12 6.95
N GLY A 63 12.08 39.89 7.19
CA GLY A 63 11.52 39.00 8.21
C GLY A 63 10.20 38.32 7.80
N ILE A 64 9.83 38.39 6.51
CA ILE A 64 8.62 37.75 5.97
C ILE A 64 8.95 36.31 5.58
N PHE A 65 8.05 35.39 5.93
CA PHE A 65 8.11 33.97 5.61
C PHE A 65 8.35 33.75 4.11
N GLN A 66 9.41 32.99 3.80
CA GLN A 66 9.77 32.64 2.43
C GLN A 66 9.60 31.14 2.19
N SER A 67 10.11 30.31 3.11
CA SER A 67 10.01 28.86 3.03
C SER A 67 10.20 28.19 4.39
N VAL A 68 9.84 26.91 4.47
CA VAL A 68 10.22 26.05 5.59
C VAL A 68 10.93 24.82 5.03
N THR A 69 12.03 24.43 5.66
CA THR A 69 12.73 23.18 5.36
C THR A 69 12.38 22.16 6.44
N LEU A 70 11.81 21.02 6.02
CA LEU A 70 11.49 19.90 6.88
C LEU A 70 12.42 18.74 6.55
N VAL A 71 13.10 18.20 7.57
CA VAL A 71 13.96 17.02 7.41
C VAL A 71 13.41 15.88 8.25
N TRP A 72 13.29 14.71 7.64
CA TRP A 72 12.89 13.50 8.35
C TRP A 72 13.61 12.26 7.84
N THR A 73 13.57 11.20 8.63
CA THR A 73 14.17 9.92 8.31
C THR A 73 13.14 8.80 8.36
N ALA A 74 13.24 7.85 7.43
CA ALA A 74 12.39 6.66 7.39
C ALA A 74 13.12 5.49 6.69
N PRO A 75 12.77 4.22 6.99
CA PRO A 75 13.43 3.06 6.37
C PRO A 75 12.92 2.74 4.94
N TYR A 76 11.83 3.35 4.52
CA TYR A 76 11.20 3.13 3.21
C TYR A 76 11.66 4.17 2.19
N PRO A 77 11.64 3.88 0.87
CA PRO A 77 11.91 4.86 -0.20
C PRO A 77 10.77 5.89 -0.34
N LEU A 78 10.98 6.92 -1.17
CA LEU A 78 10.05 8.06 -1.32
C LEU A 78 8.62 7.65 -1.70
N THR A 79 8.47 6.61 -2.52
CA THR A 79 7.16 6.06 -2.91
C THR A 79 6.36 5.53 -1.71
N GLY A 80 7.03 5.15 -0.63
CA GLY A 80 6.45 4.71 0.63
C GLY A 80 6.35 5.83 1.67
N GLN A 81 6.46 7.11 1.26
CA GLN A 81 6.38 8.27 2.14
C GLN A 81 5.33 9.26 1.63
N LYS A 82 4.63 9.91 2.55
CA LYS A 82 3.65 10.96 2.26
C LYS A 82 3.86 12.13 3.20
N LEU A 83 4.01 13.32 2.64
CA LEU A 83 4.03 14.58 3.37
C LEU A 83 2.76 15.37 3.02
N THR A 84 1.99 15.76 4.03
CA THR A 84 0.79 16.58 3.87
C THR A 84 0.87 17.85 4.68
N ALA A 85 0.32 18.93 4.14
CA ALA A 85 0.14 20.20 4.84
C ALA A 85 -1.36 20.42 5.08
N THR A 86 -1.74 20.67 6.33
CA THR A 86 -3.14 20.86 6.74
C THR A 86 -3.31 22.19 7.46
N SER A 87 -4.22 23.04 6.99
CA SER A 87 -4.60 24.31 7.61
C SER A 87 -6.13 24.42 7.63
N GLY A 88 -6.71 24.42 8.83
CA GLY A 88 -8.17 24.32 9.00
C GLY A 88 -8.72 23.05 8.34
N THR A 89 -9.64 23.22 7.40
CA THR A 89 -10.26 22.11 6.63
C THR A 89 -9.47 21.74 5.36
N ASN A 90 -8.47 22.53 4.98
CA ASN A 90 -7.71 22.31 3.75
C ASN A 90 -6.53 21.39 4.03
N THR A 91 -6.39 20.33 3.22
CA THR A 91 -5.23 19.44 3.27
C THR A 91 -4.69 19.24 1.86
N GLY A 92 -3.41 19.53 1.67
CA GLY A 92 -2.68 19.28 0.42
C GLY A 92 -1.54 18.28 0.63
N THR A 93 -1.29 17.45 -0.38
CA THR A 93 -0.14 16.54 -0.38
C THR A 93 1.03 17.18 -1.13
N VAL A 94 2.21 17.16 -0.52
CA VAL A 94 3.44 17.66 -1.14
C VAL A 94 3.98 16.59 -2.09
N THR A 95 4.02 16.91 -3.39
CA THR A 95 4.48 15.99 -4.44
C THR A 95 5.80 16.41 -5.09
N SER A 96 6.31 17.60 -4.76
CA SER A 96 7.53 18.18 -5.34
C SER A 96 8.40 18.83 -4.27
N GLY A 97 9.66 19.11 -4.60
CA GLY A 97 10.60 19.77 -3.68
C GLY A 97 11.11 18.88 -2.55
N ILE A 98 10.96 17.55 -2.66
CA ILE A 98 11.51 16.58 -1.73
C ILE A 98 12.77 15.96 -2.35
N THR A 99 13.91 16.18 -1.73
CA THR A 99 15.17 15.51 -2.07
C THR A 99 15.41 14.36 -1.12
N VAL A 100 15.99 13.26 -1.62
CA VAL A 100 16.24 12.04 -0.85
C VAL A 100 17.71 11.70 -0.90
N THR A 101 18.29 11.34 0.24
CA THR A 101 19.64 10.80 0.34
C THR A 101 19.64 9.47 1.08
N GLY A 102 20.64 8.63 0.80
CA GLY A 102 20.75 7.28 1.35
C GLY A 102 20.28 6.17 0.40
N PRO A 103 20.05 4.94 0.91
CA PRO A 103 20.00 4.62 2.33
C PRO A 103 21.39 4.57 2.98
N SER A 104 21.50 5.13 4.18
CA SER A 104 22.65 4.92 5.08
C SER A 104 22.18 4.07 6.25
N SER A 105 22.85 2.95 6.53
CA SER A 105 22.43 2.00 7.57
C SER A 105 20.93 1.63 7.51
N GLY A 106 20.38 1.43 6.30
CA GLY A 106 18.98 1.07 6.10
C GLY A 106 17.95 2.20 6.30
N THR A 107 18.40 3.46 6.42
CA THR A 107 17.52 4.63 6.60
C THR A 107 17.74 5.65 5.50
N TYR A 108 16.64 6.16 4.94
CA TYR A 108 16.63 7.27 4.01
C TYR A 108 16.46 8.59 4.77
N THR A 109 17.15 9.62 4.30
CA THR A 109 16.95 11.00 4.78
C THR A 109 16.22 11.79 3.71
N TYR A 110 15.18 12.48 4.12
CA TYR A 110 14.31 13.28 3.29
C TYR A 110 14.42 14.74 3.68
N THR A 111 14.59 15.61 2.70
CA THR A 111 14.59 17.06 2.89
C THR A 111 13.55 17.65 1.97
N ALA A 112 12.53 18.28 2.54
CA ALA A 112 11.51 19.01 1.79
C ALA A 112 11.66 20.51 2.00
N VAL A 113 11.80 21.27 0.92
CA VAL A 113 11.80 22.73 0.95
C VAL A 113 10.43 23.22 0.47
N LEU A 114 9.60 23.63 1.43
CA LEU A 114 8.24 24.08 1.18
C LEU A 114 8.24 25.60 1.06
N SER A 115 8.22 26.11 -0.17
CA SER A 115 8.12 27.54 -0.43
C SER A 115 6.75 28.07 -0.04
N GLN A 116 6.66 29.37 0.23
CA GLN A 116 5.39 30.04 0.46
C GLN A 116 4.39 29.78 -0.68
N ALA A 117 4.84 29.88 -1.93
CA ALA A 117 4.00 29.63 -3.10
C ALA A 117 3.42 28.20 -3.13
N LEU A 118 4.25 27.20 -2.81
CA LEU A 118 3.80 25.81 -2.72
C LEU A 118 2.80 25.62 -1.57
N LEU A 119 3.08 26.19 -0.40
CA LEU A 119 2.17 26.08 0.74
C LEU A 119 0.84 26.79 0.46
N THR A 120 0.84 27.97 -0.17
CA THR A 120 -0.39 28.67 -0.54
C THR A 120 -1.21 27.96 -1.60
N SER A 121 -0.60 27.10 -2.44
CA SER A 121 -1.35 26.29 -3.40
C SER A 121 -1.95 25.03 -2.76
N LEU A 122 -1.35 24.53 -1.68
CA LEU A 122 -1.80 23.35 -0.95
C LEU A 122 -2.85 23.68 0.13
N VAL A 123 -2.68 24.82 0.80
CA VAL A 123 -3.55 25.28 1.88
C VAL A 123 -3.98 26.73 1.63
N THR A 124 -5.28 26.98 1.74
CA THR A 124 -5.81 28.35 1.67
C THR A 124 -5.51 29.09 2.97
N ASN A 125 -5.32 30.41 2.87
CA ASN A 125 -5.07 31.30 4.02
C ASN A 125 -3.87 30.90 4.89
N LEU A 126 -2.70 30.75 4.25
CA LEU A 126 -1.45 30.43 4.93
C LEU A 126 -1.03 31.50 5.96
N LEU A 127 -1.22 32.78 5.63
CA LEU A 127 -0.80 33.90 6.46
C LEU A 127 -1.77 34.10 7.63
N GLY A 128 -1.24 34.32 8.83
CA GLY A 128 -2.05 34.42 10.05
C GLY A 128 -2.63 33.07 10.50
N SER A 129 -2.18 31.95 9.95
CA SER A 129 -2.68 30.61 10.26
C SER A 129 -1.57 29.70 10.81
N THR A 130 -1.99 28.56 11.37
CA THR A 130 -1.13 27.44 11.72
C THR A 130 -1.38 26.28 10.77
N THR A 131 -0.33 25.90 10.05
CA THR A 131 -0.31 24.74 9.15
C THR A 131 0.38 23.56 9.84
N THR A 132 -0.30 22.42 9.90
CA THR A 132 0.28 21.18 10.41
C THR A 132 0.94 20.41 9.26
N LEU A 133 2.25 20.24 9.33
CA LEU A 133 3.03 19.38 8.44
C LEU A 133 3.03 17.97 9.01
N THR A 134 2.56 17.01 8.24
CA THR A 134 2.40 15.62 8.67
C THR A 134 3.16 14.70 7.72
N VAL A 135 4.07 13.91 8.27
CA VAL A 135 4.80 12.87 7.54
C VAL A 135 4.25 11.51 7.93
N THR A 136 4.06 10.63 6.95
CA THR A 136 3.51 9.28 7.16
C THR A 136 4.16 8.30 6.20
N SER A 137 4.52 7.12 6.69
CA SER A 137 4.91 6.00 5.84
C SER A 137 3.65 5.32 5.27
N ILE A 138 3.68 4.96 3.99
CA ILE A 138 2.54 4.34 3.29
C ILE A 138 2.95 3.04 2.60
N ALA A 139 2.03 2.07 2.57
CA ALA A 139 2.16 0.87 1.75
C ALA A 139 0.82 0.59 1.05
N GLY A 140 0.80 0.67 -0.27
CA GLY A 140 -0.45 0.64 -1.03
C GLY A 140 -1.38 1.81 -0.66
N THR A 141 -2.68 1.58 -0.64
CA THR A 141 -3.70 2.64 -0.50
C THR A 141 -4.26 2.80 0.91
N ALA A 142 -4.18 1.75 1.75
CA ALA A 142 -4.83 1.72 3.06
C ALA A 142 -3.85 1.63 4.24
N TRP A 143 -2.63 1.13 4.03
CA TRP A 143 -1.67 0.95 5.12
C TRP A 143 -0.87 2.23 5.34
N THR A 144 -1.00 2.78 6.54
CA THR A 144 -0.29 3.98 6.98
C THR A 144 0.37 3.71 8.32
N SER A 145 1.55 4.28 8.56
CA SER A 145 2.14 4.31 9.90
C SER A 145 1.42 5.33 10.78
N PRO A 146 1.67 5.32 12.11
CA PRO A 146 1.48 6.53 12.91
C PRO A 146 2.18 7.73 12.27
N THR A 147 1.68 8.92 12.55
CA THR A 147 2.16 10.15 11.92
C THR A 147 3.21 10.85 12.76
N ALA A 148 4.14 11.54 12.09
CA ALA A 148 5.01 12.52 12.72
C ALA A 148 4.61 13.91 12.26
N THR A 149 4.48 14.85 13.20
CA THR A 149 3.93 16.18 12.92
C THR A 149 4.85 17.31 13.39
N ARG A 150 4.74 18.44 12.69
CA ARG A 150 5.25 19.75 13.10
C ARG A 150 4.21 20.81 12.78
N LYS A 151 4.14 21.83 13.62
CA LYS A 151 3.26 22.99 13.42
C LYS A 151 4.09 24.16 12.91
N LEU A 152 3.75 24.61 11.71
CA LEU A 152 4.22 25.85 11.13
C LEU A 152 3.19 26.94 11.42
N THR A 153 3.52 27.86 12.31
CA THR A 153 2.68 29.04 12.60
C THR A 153 3.27 30.24 11.89
N ILE A 154 2.43 31.00 11.20
CA ILE A 154 2.83 32.20 10.46
C ILE A 154 1.93 33.34 10.92
N GLY A 155 2.52 34.45 11.37
CA GLY A 155 1.78 35.64 11.75
C GLY A 155 1.13 36.32 10.56
N LEU A 156 0.31 37.33 10.87
CA LEU A 156 -0.29 38.19 9.86
C LEU A 156 0.80 38.84 8.99
N ALA A 157 0.51 38.98 7.70
CA ALA A 157 1.46 39.46 6.67
C ALA A 157 2.74 38.61 6.50
N GLY A 158 2.80 37.39 7.07
CA GLY A 158 3.94 36.50 6.92
C GLY A 158 5.05 36.70 7.95
N LEU A 159 4.84 37.54 8.96
CA LEU A 159 5.85 37.82 9.99
C LEU A 159 5.83 36.77 11.11
N GLY A 160 6.95 36.65 11.83
CA GLY A 160 7.02 35.83 13.05
C GLY A 160 6.77 34.34 12.81
N ALA A 161 7.18 33.84 11.65
CA ALA A 161 6.98 32.44 11.31
C ALA A 161 7.87 31.51 12.16
N THR A 162 7.27 30.45 12.71
CA THR A 162 7.94 29.47 13.57
C THR A 162 7.53 28.05 13.19
N CYS A 163 8.44 27.10 13.28
CA CYS A 163 8.11 25.67 13.13
C CYS A 163 8.52 24.88 14.37
N VAL A 164 7.55 24.26 15.03
CA VAL A 164 7.73 23.55 16.31
C VAL A 164 6.98 22.21 16.33
N ALA A 165 7.17 21.43 17.40
CA ALA A 165 6.43 20.19 17.63
C ALA A 165 4.96 20.46 18.01
#